data_AF-A0A2P5K2Q8-F1
#
_entry.id   AF-A0A2P5K2Q8-F1
#
_cell.length_a   1.000
_cell.length_b   1.000
_cell.length_c   1.000
_cell.angle_alpha   90.00
_cell.angle_beta   90.00
_cell.angle_gamma   90.00
#
_symmetry.space_group_name_H-M   'P 1'
#
loop_
_entity.id
_entity.type
_entity.pdbx_description
1 polymer ?
#
loop_
_entity_poly.entity_id
_entity_poly.type
_entity_poly.pdbx_seq_one_letter_code
_entity_poly.pdbx_strand_id
1 'polypeptide(L)' 'MNQSITIDDIYQELKTIEQNMVTHEDLDALIDTVEIISNPKTMEGIHKSDMDIKEGRVKEISSVDDLISEL' A
#
# COMPACT_ATOMS: atom_id res chain seq x y z
N MET A 1 19.81 -11.99 -42.75
CA MET A 1 18.38 -11.69 -42.98
C MET A 1 18.01 -10.63 -41.97
N ASN A 2 17.60 -9.43 -42.38
CA ASN A 2 17.12 -8.42 -41.43
C ASN A 2 15.73 -8.82 -40.97
N GLN A 3 15.58 -9.16 -39.69
CA GLN A 3 14.26 -9.27 -39.07
C GLN A 3 13.63 -7.88 -39.11
N SER A 4 12.49 -7.76 -39.79
CA SER A 4 11.70 -6.54 -39.77
C SER A 4 10.88 -6.53 -38.49
N ILE A 5 11.09 -5.51 -37.67
CA ILE A 5 10.27 -5.24 -36.47
C ILE A 5 8.98 -4.57 -36.94
N THR A 6 7.84 -5.07 -36.46
CA THR A 6 6.53 -4.47 -36.73
C THR A 6 6.15 -3.46 -35.65
N ILE A 7 5.14 -2.62 -35.93
CA ILE A 7 4.59 -1.68 -34.94
C ILE A 7 3.94 -2.45 -33.78
N ASP A 8 3.32 -3.60 -34.06
CA ASP A 8 2.70 -4.43 -33.04
C ASP A 8 3.75 -4.99 -32.06
N ASP A 9 4.92 -5.37 -32.55
CA ASP A 9 6.04 -5.81 -31.70
C ASP A 9 6.48 -4.70 -30.74
N ILE A 10 6.59 -3.46 -31.24
CA ILE A 10 6.95 -2.29 -30.41
C ILE A 10 5.86 -2.01 -29.37
N TYR A 11 4.58 -2.09 -29.76
CA TYR A 11 3.47 -1.85 -28.85
C TYR A 11 3.43 -2.86 -27.70
N GLN A 12 3.63 -4.15 -27.99
CA GLN A 12 3.66 -5.20 -26.96
C GLN A 12 4.83 -5.02 -25.99
N GLU A 13 6.01 -4.64 -26.49
CA GLU A 13 7.17 -4.37 -25.65
C GLU A 13 6.92 -3.16 -24.73
N LEU A 14 6.35 -2.06 -25.26
CA LEU A 14 6.00 -0.89 -24.46
C LEU A 14 4.97 -1.21 -23.37
N LYS A 15 3.97 -2.05 -23.67
CA LYS A 15 2.99 -2.50 -22.67
C LYS A 15 3.64 -3.34 -21.58
N THR A 16 4.59 -4.20 -21.96
CA THR A 16 5.36 -5.00 -21.00
C THR A 16 6.21 -4.11 -20.12
N ILE A 17 6.85 -3.07 -20.67
CA ILE A 17 7.61 -2.09 -19.89
C ILE A 17 6.70 -1.34 -18.93
N GLU A 18 5.55 -0.83 -19.40
CA GLU A 18 4.58 -0.11 -18.58
C GLU A 18 4.08 -0.96 -17.40
N GLN A 19 3.78 -2.24 -17.63
CA GLN A 19 3.33 -3.17 -16.59
C GLN A 19 4.38 -3.49 -15.54
N ASN A 20 5.66 -3.46 -15.91
CA ASN A 20 6.77 -3.77 -15.01
C ASN A 20 7.46 -2.52 -14.45
N MET A 21 7.00 -1.34 -14.84
CA MET A 21 7.56 -0.08 -14.38
C MET A 21 7.16 0.15 -12.93
N VAL A 22 8.14 0.45 -12.09
CA VAL A 22 7.93 0.90 -10.72
C VAL A 22 7.95 2.41 -10.73
N THR A 23 6.89 3.04 -10.23
CA THR A 23 6.82 4.49 -10.13
C THR A 23 7.62 4.98 -8.91
N HIS A 24 7.94 6.27 -8.89
CA HIS A 24 8.52 6.87 -7.68
C HIS A 24 7.58 6.74 -6.47
N GLU A 25 6.26 6.86 -6.69
CA GLU A 25 5.25 6.73 -5.65
C GLU A 25 5.25 5.32 -5.04
N ASP A 26 5.42 4.28 -5.85
CA ASP A 26 5.56 2.90 -5.36
C ASP A 26 6.81 2.72 -4.47
N LEU A 27 7.91 3.38 -4.84
CA LEU A 27 9.15 3.34 -4.08
C LEU A 27 9.02 4.11 -2.75
N ASP A 28 8.39 5.28 -2.78
CA ASP A 28 8.17 6.10 -1.58
C ASP A 28 7.27 5.35 -0.58
N ALA A 29 6.17 4.73 -1.05
CA ALA A 29 5.30 3.91 -0.21
C ALA A 29 6.04 2.69 0.41
N LEU A 30 6.98 2.10 -0.33
CA LEU A 30 7.83 1.04 0.19
C LEU A 30 8.77 1.56 1.29
N ILE A 31 9.39 2.73 1.08
CA ILE A 31 10.27 3.36 2.07
C ILE A 31 9.49 3.65 3.35
N ASP A 32 8.31 4.27 3.26
CA ASP A 32 7.44 4.55 4.40
C ASP A 32 7.12 3.27 5.20
N THR A 33 6.82 2.17 4.49
CA THR A 33 6.57 0.87 5.10
C THR A 33 7.79 0.34 5.84
N VAL A 34 8.99 0.45 5.24
CA VAL A 34 10.25 0.05 5.89
C VAL A 34 10.53 0.90 7.12
N GLU A 35 10.28 2.22 7.06
CA GLU A 35 10.44 3.12 8.20
C GLU A 35 9.56 2.69 9.37
N ILE A 36 8.28 2.39 9.13
CA ILE A 36 7.34 1.89 10.14
C ILE A 36 7.86 0.60 10.77
N ILE A 37 8.24 -0.38 9.95
CA ILE A 37 8.72 -1.69 10.43
C ILE A 37 10.03 -1.57 11.21
N SER A 38 10.92 -0.67 10.78
CA SER A 38 12.21 -0.43 11.42
C SER A 38 12.10 0.26 12.77
N ASN A 39 10.94 0.83 13.11
CA ASN A 39 10.69 1.49 14.38
C ASN A 39 9.96 0.56 15.37
N PRO A 40 10.67 -0.01 16.38
CA PRO A 40 10.07 -0.99 17.29
C PRO A 40 8.93 -0.42 18.12
N LYS A 41 8.94 0.87 18.46
CA LYS A 41 7.87 1.51 19.23
C LYS A 41 6.59 1.61 18.42
N THR A 42 6.70 1.92 17.13
CA THR A 42 5.55 1.95 16.21
C THR A 42 4.97 0.55 16.07
N MET A 43 5.82 -0.46 15.85
CA MET A 43 5.39 -1.86 15.74
C MET A 43 4.74 -2.39 17.03
N GLU A 44 5.25 -2.03 18.20
CA GLU A 44 4.61 -2.36 19.49
C GLU A 44 3.21 -1.74 19.61
N GLY A 45 3.05 -0.49 19.18
CA GLY A 45 1.75 0.18 19.11
C GLY A 45 0.77 -0.53 18.18
N ILE A 46 1.21 -0.94 16.99
CA ILE A 46 0.40 -1.70 16.04
C ILE A 46 -0.03 -3.04 16.66
N HIS A 47 0.88 -3.80 17.26
CA HIS A 47 0.54 -5.07 17.91
C HIS A 47 -0.45 -4.92 19.05
N LYS A 48 -0.32 -3.86 19.86
CA LYS A 48 -1.29 -3.56 20.90
C LYS A 48 -2.66 -3.25 20.30
N SER A 49 -2.72 -2.46 19.23
CA SER A 49 -3.96 -2.15 18.51
C SER A 49 -4.63 -3.42 17.97
N ASP A 50 -3.87 -4.35 17.38
CA ASP A 50 -4.40 -5.63 16.91
C ASP A 50 -5.00 -6.46 18.04
N MET A 51 -4.35 -6.47 19.21
CA MET A 51 -4.89 -7.11 20.42
C MET A 51 -6.18 -6.43 20.88
N ASP A 52 -6.22 -5.10 20.92
CA ASP A 52 -7.40 -4.32 21.29
C ASP A 52 -8.59 -4.68 20.39
N ILE A 53 -8.39 -4.78 19.06
CA ILE A 53 -9.43 -5.20 18.13
C ILE A 53 -9.89 -6.63 18.42
N LYS A 54 -8.94 -7.57 18.55
CA LYS A 54 -9.23 -8.99 18.77
C LYS A 54 -10.00 -9.24 20.08
N GLU A 55 -9.68 -8.48 21.12
CA GLU A 55 -10.28 -8.59 22.45
C GLU A 55 -11.57 -7.76 22.57
N GLY A 56 -12.07 -7.16 21.48
CA GLY A 56 -13.31 -6.38 21.46
C GLY A 56 -13.20 -5.06 22.23
N ARG A 57 -11.97 -4.58 22.40
CA ARG A 57 -11.60 -3.39 23.16
C ARG A 57 -11.63 -2.11 22.29
N VAL A 58 -12.41 -2.16 21.23
CA VAL A 58 -12.62 -1.10 20.24
C VAL A 58 -14.13 -0.87 20.06
N LYS A 59 -14.50 0.36 19.69
CA LYS A 59 -15.87 0.70 19.32
C LYS A 59 -15.94 0.90 17.81
N GLU A 60 -16.86 0.20 17.15
CA GLU A 60 -17.18 0.48 15.75
C GLU A 60 -18.02 1.75 15.67
N ILE A 61 -17.62 2.67 14.79
CA ILE A 61 -18.36 3.91 14.52
C ILE A 61 -19.16 3.70 13.25
N SER A 62 -20.49 3.64 13.37
CA SER A 62 -21.40 3.25 12.28
C SER A 62 -22.11 4.43 11.62
N SER A 63 -22.03 5.61 12.22
CA SER A 63 -22.68 6.83 11.73
C SER A 63 -21.88 8.09 12.06
N VAL A 64 -22.22 9.20 11.39
CA VAL A 64 -21.66 10.51 11.70
C VAL A 64 -22.05 10.96 13.11
N ASP A 65 -23.27 10.65 13.55
CA ASP A 65 -23.74 10.97 14.89
C ASP A 65 -22.93 10.20 15.96
N ASP A 66 -22.62 8.91 15.71
CA ASP A 66 -21.74 8.12 16.57
C ASP A 66 -20.35 8.76 16.68
N LEU A 67 -19.78 9.23 15.56
CA LEU A 67 -18.47 9.88 15.55
C LEU A 67 -18.48 11.17 16.37
N ILE A 68 -19.51 12.00 16.19
CA ILE A 68 -19.64 13.27 16.92
C ILE A 68 -19.76 13.03 18.42
N SER A 69 -20.35 11.91 18.84
CA SER A 69 -20.49 11.57 20.27
C SER A 69 -19.18 11.20 20.98
N GLU A 70 -18.09 10.95 20.23
CA GLU A 70 -16.78 10.55 20.75
C GLU A 70 -15.76 11.71 20.80
N LEU A 71 -16.10 12.89 20.28
CA LEU A 71 -15.26 14.11 20.28
C LEU A 71 -15.46 14.94 21.56
#